data_AF-A0A4Q5RHD1-F1
#
_entry.id   AF-A0A4Q5RHD1-F1
#
_cell.length_a   1.000
_cell.length_b   1.000
_cell.length_c   1.000
_cell.angle_alpha   90.00
_cell.angle_beta   90.00
_cell.angle_gamma   90.00
#
_symmetry.space_group_name_H-M   'P 1'
#
loop_
_entity.id
_entity.type
_entity.pdbx_description
1 polymer ?
#
loop_
_entity_poly.entity_id
_entity_poly.type
_entity_poly.pdbx_seq_one_letter_code
_entity_poly.pdbx_strand_id
1 'polypeptide(L)'
;MKIKFILTVGLLTLLFCGCKLESNPSDAITTESITTSESGLTNAVNGSYALFKDHLTFGGTVDYSLMYLRNFYHLSDFASDDVVCGQVTSDALFTSFSLDHTPTQANTRYFWYISYKIINNANTV
;
A
#
# COMPACT_ATOMS: atom_id res chain seq x y z
N MET A 1 -37.38 -48.64 13.46
CA MET A 1 -37.76 -47.22 13.23
C MET A 1 -36.91 -46.24 14.06
N LYS A 2 -36.62 -46.52 15.33
CA LYS A 2 -35.86 -45.62 16.23
C LYS A 2 -34.43 -45.24 15.75
N ILE A 3 -33.65 -46.19 15.21
CA ILE A 3 -32.30 -45.93 14.70
C ILE A 3 -32.28 -45.02 13.47
N LYS A 4 -33.22 -45.22 12.54
CA LYS A 4 -33.35 -44.37 11.35
C LYS A 4 -33.70 -42.92 11.75
N PHE A 5 -34.57 -42.74 12.74
CA PHE A 5 -34.92 -41.43 13.28
C PHE A 5 -33.72 -40.72 13.93
N ILE A 6 -32.91 -41.44 14.73
CA ILE A 6 -31.71 -40.88 15.35
C ILE A 6 -30.67 -40.45 14.29
N LEU A 7 -30.49 -41.24 13.23
CA LEU A 7 -29.58 -40.90 12.13
C LEU A 7 -30.05 -39.67 11.36
N THR A 8 -31.35 -39.53 11.11
CA THR A 8 -31.91 -38.36 10.42
C THR A 8 -31.76 -37.09 11.25
N VAL A 9 -32.00 -37.16 12.56
CA VAL A 9 -31.83 -36.02 13.47
C VAL A 9 -30.36 -35.63 13.60
N GLY A 10 -29.44 -36.60 13.72
CA GLY A 10 -28.00 -36.34 13.77
C GLY A 10 -27.45 -35.70 12.49
N LEU A 11 -27.94 -36.12 11.32
CA LEU A 11 -27.58 -35.49 10.04
C LEU A 11 -28.12 -34.06 9.93
N LEU A 12 -29.31 -33.80 10.47
CA LEU A 12 -29.93 -32.48 10.46
C LEU A 12 -29.18 -31.48 11.35
N THR A 13 -28.63 -31.93 12.49
CA THR A 13 -27.84 -31.06 13.39
C THR A 13 -26.49 -30.65 12.79
N LEU A 14 -25.89 -31.46 11.92
CA LEU A 14 -24.64 -31.13 11.23
C LEU A 14 -24.81 -30.02 10.19
N LEU A 15 -26.02 -29.82 9.64
CA LEU A 15 -26.31 -28.75 8.68
C LEU A 15 -26.36 -27.36 9.32
N PHE A 16 -26.49 -27.27 10.65
CA PHE A 16 -26.53 -25.99 11.39
C PHE A 16 -25.17 -25.59 12.01
N CYS A 17 -24.11 -26.40 11.84
CA CYS A 17 -22.76 -26.09 12.31
C CYS A 17 -21.90 -25.35 11.26
N GLY A 18 -22.50 -24.48 10.46
CA GLY A 18 -21.73 -23.61 9.55
C GLY A 18 -20.99 -22.53 10.35
N CYS A 19 -19.66 -22.46 10.22
CA CYS A 19 -18.91 -21.30 10.73
C CYS A 19 -19.14 -20.10 9.82
N LYS A 20 -18.96 -18.89 10.36
CA LYS A 20 -19.00 -17.66 9.56
C LYS A 20 -17.79 -17.68 8.61
N LEU A 21 -18.02 -18.10 7.36
CA LEU A 21 -16.98 -18.19 6.35
C LEU A 21 -16.42 -16.81 5.98
N GLU A 22 -17.27 -15.77 6.08
CA GLU A 22 -16.87 -14.39 5.84
C GLU A 22 -16.58 -13.66 7.14
N SER A 23 -15.29 -13.42 7.36
CA SER A 23 -14.75 -12.56 8.40
C SER A 23 -14.13 -11.36 7.70
N ASN A 24 -14.82 -10.21 7.73
CA ASN A 24 -14.22 -8.95 7.31
C ASN A 24 -13.27 -8.46 8.42
N PRO A 25 -12.11 -7.89 8.06
CA PRO A 25 -11.24 -7.27 9.04
C PRO A 25 -12.00 -6.15 9.76
N SER A 26 -11.95 -6.11 11.10
CA SER A 26 -12.62 -5.07 11.89
C SER A 26 -12.09 -3.67 11.60
N ASP A 27 -10.84 -3.60 11.17
CA ASP A 27 -10.08 -2.36 11.04
C ASP A 27 -9.93 -1.92 9.57
N ALA A 28 -10.66 -2.56 8.66
CA ALA A 28 -10.67 -2.22 7.23
C ALA A 28 -11.95 -1.49 6.86
N ILE A 29 -11.81 -0.35 6.20
CA ILE A 29 -12.92 0.40 5.63
C ILE A 29 -13.02 0.03 4.15
N THR A 30 -14.21 -0.32 3.66
CA THR A 30 -14.42 -0.63 2.25
C THR A 30 -14.54 0.65 1.42
N THR A 31 -14.15 0.59 0.15
CA THR A 31 -14.29 1.73 -0.77
C THR A 31 -15.73 2.25 -0.84
N GLU A 32 -16.71 1.35 -0.83
CA GLU A 32 -18.15 1.67 -0.84
C GLU A 32 -18.58 2.47 0.40
N SER A 33 -18.01 2.17 1.56
CA SER A 33 -18.31 2.92 2.79
C SER A 33 -17.58 4.27 2.86
N ILE A 34 -16.45 4.42 2.18
CA ILE A 34 -15.68 5.68 2.11
C ILE A 34 -16.39 6.73 1.26
N THR A 35 -16.97 6.32 0.13
CA THR A 35 -17.54 7.27 -0.84
C THR A 35 -18.94 7.75 -0.50
N THR A 36 -19.59 7.16 0.50
CA THR A 36 -20.98 7.44 0.88
C THR A 36 -21.14 8.53 1.94
N SER A 37 -20.03 9.04 2.50
CA SER A 37 -20.07 10.10 3.51
C SER A 37 -19.00 11.17 3.26
N GLU A 38 -19.32 12.42 3.58
CA GLU A 38 -18.38 13.55 3.48
C GLU A 38 -17.12 13.32 4.34
N SER A 39 -17.30 12.76 5.55
CA SER A 39 -16.18 12.41 6.43
C SER A 39 -15.31 11.30 5.85
N GLY A 40 -15.90 10.29 5.22
CA GLY A 40 -15.19 9.22 4.50
C GLY A 40 -14.34 9.76 3.35
N LEU A 41 -14.94 10.59 2.49
CA LEU A 41 -14.24 11.25 1.38
C LEU A 41 -13.10 12.16 1.90
N THR A 42 -13.36 12.96 2.93
CA THR A 42 -12.33 13.83 3.56
C THR A 42 -11.16 13.01 4.09
N ASN A 43 -11.43 11.88 4.75
CA ASN A 43 -10.38 11.00 5.25
C ASN A 43 -9.59 10.32 4.12
N ALA A 44 -10.25 9.94 3.03
CA ALA A 44 -9.58 9.36 1.86
C ALA A 44 -8.67 10.38 1.15
N VAL A 45 -9.11 11.63 1.03
CA VAL A 45 -8.29 12.75 0.53
C VAL A 45 -7.09 12.99 1.45
N ASN A 46 -7.32 13.10 2.76
CA ASN A 46 -6.24 13.27 3.75
C ASN A 46 -5.24 12.11 3.72
N GLY A 47 -5.72 10.88 3.57
CA GLY A 47 -4.88 9.69 3.40
C GLY A 47 -4.01 9.79 2.15
N SER A 48 -4.57 10.28 1.04
CA SER A 48 -3.83 10.51 -0.20
C SER A 48 -2.73 11.56 -0.03
N TYR A 49 -2.99 12.63 0.72
CA TYR A 49 -1.96 13.61 1.09
C TYR A 49 -0.89 13.03 2.03
N ALA A 50 -1.26 12.10 2.92
CA ALA A 50 -0.31 11.46 3.82
C ALA A 50 0.71 10.59 3.06
N LEU A 51 0.31 9.97 1.94
CA LEU A 51 1.20 9.15 1.10
C LEU A 51 2.46 9.90 0.60
N PHE A 52 2.42 11.23 0.51
CA PHE A 52 3.59 12.03 0.10
C PHE A 52 4.75 11.97 1.11
N LYS A 53 4.45 11.76 2.40
CA LYS A 53 5.41 11.80 3.51
C LYS A 53 5.53 10.48 4.28
N ASP A 54 4.60 9.56 4.10
CA ASP A 54 4.58 8.31 4.84
C ASP A 54 5.61 7.30 4.32
N HIS A 55 6.12 6.48 5.25
CA HIS A 55 6.98 5.34 4.96
C HIS A 55 6.10 4.09 4.90
N LEU A 56 5.92 3.56 3.70
CA LEU A 56 5.02 2.44 3.45
C LEU A 56 5.80 1.16 3.18
N THR A 57 5.15 0.04 3.49
CA THR A 57 5.69 -1.28 3.18
C THR A 57 5.87 -1.43 1.67
N PHE A 58 7.11 -1.74 1.26
CA PHE A 58 7.48 -1.97 -0.12
C PHE A 58 8.35 -3.23 -0.21
N GLY A 59 7.94 -4.20 -1.03
CA GLY A 59 8.61 -5.49 -1.09
C GLY A 59 8.59 -6.29 0.23
N GLY A 60 7.60 -6.04 1.09
CA GLY A 60 7.41 -6.75 2.37
C GLY A 60 8.12 -6.14 3.58
N THR A 61 8.87 -5.04 3.41
CA THR A 61 9.54 -4.33 4.51
C THR A 61 9.27 -2.83 4.44
N VAL A 62 9.42 -2.13 5.57
CA VAL A 62 9.37 -0.67 5.63
C VAL A 62 10.81 -0.17 5.69
N ASP A 63 11.21 0.64 4.71
CA ASP A 63 12.52 1.29 4.66
C ASP A 63 12.34 2.79 4.91
N TYR A 64 12.96 3.31 5.96
CA TYR A 64 12.89 4.72 6.34
C TYR A 64 13.66 5.65 5.39
N SER A 65 14.42 5.08 4.44
CA SER A 65 15.06 5.82 3.35
C SER A 65 14.10 6.05 2.18
N LEU A 66 12.96 5.35 2.15
CA LEU A 66 11.97 5.42 1.07
C LEU A 66 10.77 6.27 1.47
N MET A 67 10.75 7.50 0.97
CA MET A 67 9.63 8.44 1.09
C MET A 67 9.38 9.07 -0.28
N TYR A 68 8.12 9.31 -0.63
CA TYR A 68 7.77 9.84 -1.96
C TYR A 68 8.48 11.17 -2.25
N LEU A 69 8.33 12.17 -1.38
CA LEU A 69 8.90 13.51 -1.61
C LEU A 69 10.44 13.49 -1.66
N ARG A 70 11.09 12.67 -0.82
CA ARG A 70 12.55 12.50 -0.85
C ARG A 70 13.00 11.91 -2.18
N ASN A 71 12.37 10.83 -2.61
CA ASN A 71 12.74 10.17 -3.86
C ASN A 71 12.43 11.05 -5.07
N PHE A 72 11.33 11.81 -5.04
CA PHE A 72 11.03 12.81 -6.07
C PHE A 72 12.18 13.82 -6.20
N TYR A 73 12.55 14.45 -5.09
CA TYR A 73 13.65 15.41 -5.03
C TYR A 73 14.97 14.82 -5.57
N HIS A 74 15.36 13.65 -5.09
CA HIS A 74 16.60 13.00 -5.54
C HIS A 74 16.58 12.62 -7.02
N LEU A 75 15.43 12.20 -7.55
CA LEU A 75 15.32 11.80 -8.96
C LEU A 75 15.23 13.00 -9.91
N SER A 76 14.69 14.14 -9.44
CA SER A 76 14.60 15.35 -10.25
C SER A 76 15.87 16.19 -10.23
N ASP A 77 16.55 16.25 -9.08
CA ASP A 77 17.59 17.26 -8.82
C ASP A 77 19.00 16.70 -8.91
N PHE A 78 19.22 15.44 -8.49
CA PHE A 78 20.59 14.90 -8.39
C PHE A 78 21.20 14.54 -9.76
N ALA A 79 20.35 14.36 -10.78
CA ALA A 79 20.80 14.21 -12.16
C ALA A 79 21.00 15.57 -12.87
N SER A 80 20.68 16.68 -12.19
CA SER A 80 20.83 18.05 -12.68
C SER A 80 22.16 18.67 -12.24
N ASP A 81 22.34 19.96 -12.47
CA ASP A 81 23.53 20.75 -12.12
C ASP A 81 23.36 21.66 -10.88
N ASP A 82 22.19 21.65 -10.24
CA ASP A 82 21.88 22.49 -9.06
C ASP A 82 22.54 22.00 -7.77
N VAL A 83 22.74 20.69 -7.62
CA VAL A 83 23.34 20.05 -6.44
C VAL A 83 24.33 18.96 -6.85
N VAL A 84 25.39 18.77 -6.05
CA VAL A 84 26.43 17.75 -6.33
C VAL A 84 26.74 16.93 -5.08
N CYS A 85 27.06 15.65 -5.28
CA CYS A 85 27.51 14.78 -4.21
C CYS A 85 28.95 15.13 -3.78
N GLY A 86 29.13 15.59 -2.53
CA GLY A 86 30.44 15.99 -2.03
C GLY A 86 31.43 14.84 -1.80
N GLN A 87 30.96 13.58 -1.78
CA GLN A 87 31.80 12.39 -1.57
C GLN A 87 31.25 11.21 -2.36
N VAL A 88 32.13 10.29 -2.76
CA VAL A 88 31.71 9.01 -3.35
C VAL A 88 31.06 8.15 -2.28
N THR A 89 29.91 7.58 -2.58
CA THR A 89 29.15 6.71 -1.68
C THR A 89 28.61 5.49 -2.42
N SER A 90 28.30 4.42 -1.68
CA SER A 90 27.63 3.23 -2.19
C SER A 90 26.10 3.31 -2.08
N ASP A 91 25.57 4.42 -1.58
CA ASP A 91 24.12 4.65 -1.51
C ASP A 91 23.51 4.70 -2.92
N ALA A 92 22.31 4.14 -3.08
CA ALA A 92 21.57 4.12 -4.33
C ALA A 92 21.23 5.53 -4.88
N LEU A 93 21.39 6.60 -4.10
CA LEU A 93 21.31 7.98 -4.61
C LEU A 93 22.51 8.37 -5.48
N PHE A 94 23.67 7.72 -5.31
CA PHE A 94 24.88 8.04 -6.07
C PHE A 94 24.69 7.80 -7.58
N THR A 95 23.92 6.78 -7.93
CA THR A 95 23.60 6.48 -9.34
C THR A 95 22.78 7.58 -10.01
N SER A 96 22.06 8.40 -9.25
CA SER A 96 21.40 9.60 -9.80
C SER A 96 22.41 10.69 -10.15
N PHE A 97 23.47 10.86 -9.35
CA PHE A 97 24.53 11.84 -9.64
C PHE A 97 25.46 11.41 -10.76
N SER A 98 25.72 10.10 -10.90
CA SER A 98 26.58 9.58 -11.98
C SER A 98 25.82 9.22 -13.25
N LEU A 99 24.48 9.32 -13.25
CA LEU A 99 23.58 8.87 -14.32
C LEU A 99 23.65 7.36 -14.62
N ASP A 100 24.23 6.57 -13.71
CA ASP A 100 24.34 5.10 -13.82
C ASP A 100 23.07 4.39 -13.28
N HIS A 101 21.90 4.82 -13.75
CA HIS A 101 20.63 4.27 -13.31
C HIS A 101 20.48 2.78 -13.61
N THR A 102 19.82 2.05 -12.72
CA THR A 102 19.49 0.64 -12.91
C THR A 102 17.97 0.41 -12.91
N PRO A 103 17.45 -0.56 -13.70
CA PRO A 103 16.02 -0.88 -13.69
C PRO A 103 15.48 -1.36 -12.32
N THR A 104 16.38 -1.84 -11.46
CA THR A 104 16.05 -2.41 -10.14
C THR A 104 16.16 -1.39 -8.99
N GLN A 105 16.48 -0.12 -9.27
CA GLN A 105 16.67 0.92 -8.24
C GLN A 105 15.43 1.08 -7.34
N ALA A 106 15.62 0.90 -6.04
CA ALA A 106 14.52 0.88 -5.08
C ALA A 106 13.81 2.23 -4.94
N ASN A 107 14.55 3.34 -4.93
CA ASN A 107 14.01 4.71 -4.86
C ASN A 107 13.08 5.03 -6.05
N THR A 108 13.48 4.72 -7.28
CA THR A 108 12.66 4.93 -8.49
C THR A 108 11.40 4.06 -8.47
N ARG A 109 11.56 2.78 -8.14
CA ARG A 109 10.42 1.85 -8.05
C ARG A 109 9.45 2.22 -6.94
N TYR A 110 9.94 2.69 -5.80
CA TYR A 110 9.11 3.17 -4.70
C TYR A 110 8.36 4.45 -5.09
N PHE A 111 9.05 5.42 -5.69
CA PHE A 111 8.43 6.64 -6.20
C PHE A 111 7.30 6.32 -7.18
N TRP A 112 7.54 5.40 -8.12
CA TRP A 112 6.52 4.92 -9.05
C TRP A 112 5.34 4.26 -8.33
N TYR A 113 5.63 3.32 -7.42
CA TYR A 113 4.62 2.60 -6.64
C TYR A 113 3.68 3.56 -5.89
N ILE A 114 4.23 4.55 -5.19
CA ILE A 114 3.44 5.53 -4.44
C ILE A 114 2.70 6.49 -5.38
N SER A 115 3.32 6.91 -6.50
CA SER A 115 2.66 7.75 -7.52
C SER A 115 1.35 7.12 -8.00
N TYR A 116 1.39 5.85 -8.39
CA TYR A 116 0.19 5.14 -8.84
C TYR A 116 -0.84 4.94 -7.73
N LYS A 117 -0.39 4.77 -6.48
CA LYS A 117 -1.29 4.67 -5.33
C LYS A 117 -2.04 5.98 -5.09
N ILE A 118 -1.35 7.12 -5.16
CA ILE A 118 -1.95 8.46 -5.04
C ILE A 118 -2.94 8.70 -6.20
N ILE A 119 -2.54 8.41 -7.44
CA ILE A 119 -3.41 8.55 -8.63
C ILE A 119 -4.66 7.67 -8.49
N ASN A 120 -4.50 6.42 -8.08
CA ASN A 120 -5.62 5.51 -7.92
C ASN A 120 -6.58 5.97 -6.82
N ASN A 121 -6.06 6.45 -5.69
CA ASN A 121 -6.90 7.04 -4.65
C ASN A 121 -7.65 8.26 -5.20
N ALA A 122 -6.97 9.18 -5.89
CA ALA A 122 -7.58 10.38 -6.47
C ALA A 122 -8.67 10.05 -7.50
N ASN A 123 -8.54 8.96 -8.26
CA ASN A 123 -9.57 8.50 -9.20
C ASN A 123 -10.79 7.86 -8.50
N THR A 124 -10.67 7.52 -7.21
CA THR A 124 -11.72 6.84 -6.44
C THR A 124 -12.58 7.83 -5.64
N VAL A 125 -12.00 8.95 -5.20
CA VAL A 125 -12.67 10.02 -4.43
C VAL A 125 -13.35 11.04 -5.33
#